data_AF-A0A2N2K615-F1
#
_entry.id   AF-A0A2N2K615-F1
#
_cell.length_a   1.000
_cell.length_b   1.000
_cell.length_c   1.000
_cell.angle_alpha   90.00
_cell.angle_beta   90.00
_cell.angle_gamma   90.00
#
_symmetry.space_group_name_H-M   'P 1'
#
loop_
_entity.id
_entity.type
_entity.pdbx_description
1 polymer ?
#
loop_
_entity_poly.entity_id
_entity_poly.type
_entity_poly.pdbx_seq_one_letter_code
_entity_poly.pdbx_strand_id
1 'polypeptide(L)'
;MGKLPRNLFFYITLFLLGCLLCVGPALSQENAGIKIPLNQYGIQTTNPYVVDRFVWNGKLVDKVIVPGRPPAIVKARAVQLPVQSAAAGTNTLSSVPALEWAFGCSATSAAMMFGYYDNVGYSNMYSGPANDGVFPMTNAAWPHVTISGEDRAQCPLSATRSGLDGRVIYGHVDDYWIMSGNSDPDPFIGNWAEHIQGECTADYMGTSQSAFGNTDGSTSFYYYPDGARLFDYTGSEPTDRDGCHGLKLFVESRGYQVVSNFSQYIYGYNGNTQGFTFAEYKAEIDAGRPVLIHVVGHTMLGFGYNDSVTIVYLHNTWDNSDHEMAWGGSYSEMAHFGVTVLQLEKSLPTVTTTAVTNITTNSAETGGNITSEGGGLVTERGVCWNTSPNPTTGNSRTQDGTGVGEFTSSMTGLTADTTYHVRAYATNSAGTAYGEDLTFSTDQGSFYFIPSKTGGGAVIYLE
;
A
#
# COMPACT_ATOMS: atom_id res chain seq x y z
N MET A 1 -61.85 65.54 42.97
CA MET A 1 -60.87 65.33 44.06
C MET A 1 -59.85 64.30 43.59
N GLY A 2 -58.54 64.48 43.82
CA GLY A 2 -57.50 63.50 43.43
C GLY A 2 -56.44 64.08 42.48
N LYS A 3 -55.28 64.45 43.03
CA LYS A 3 -54.18 65.23 42.44
C LYS A 3 -53.35 64.49 41.36
N LEU A 4 -52.80 65.26 40.41
CA LEU A 4 -51.53 65.02 39.66
C LEU A 4 -50.31 65.02 40.63
N PRO A 5 -49.04 64.63 40.28
CA PRO A 5 -48.30 64.82 38.99
C PRO A 5 -47.48 63.57 38.55
N ARG A 6 -46.67 63.46 37.47
CA ARG A 6 -45.85 64.33 36.57
C ARG A 6 -44.46 64.78 37.09
N ASN A 7 -43.42 64.47 36.29
CA ASN A 7 -42.05 65.09 36.18
C ASN A 7 -40.82 64.37 36.80
N LEU A 8 -39.87 63.96 35.92
CA LEU A 8 -38.45 64.38 35.85
C LEU A 8 -37.88 63.84 34.51
N PHE A 9 -37.47 64.63 33.51
CA PHE A 9 -36.16 65.32 33.34
C PHE A 9 -34.99 64.30 33.40
N PHE A 10 -34.03 64.19 32.47
CA PHE A 10 -33.63 64.87 31.21
C PHE A 10 -32.88 63.81 30.32
N TYR A 11 -32.25 64.02 29.15
CA TYR A 11 -31.84 65.20 28.35
C TYR A 11 -31.91 64.87 26.81
N ILE A 12 -31.05 65.45 25.96
CA ILE A 12 -30.87 65.17 24.52
C ILE A 12 -29.37 65.01 24.22
N THR A 13 -28.97 64.00 23.43
CA THR A 13 -27.81 64.13 22.54
C THR A 13 -27.99 63.34 21.25
N LEU A 14 -27.88 64.04 20.12
CA LEU A 14 -27.83 63.46 18.78
C LEU A 14 -26.36 63.14 18.46
N PHE A 15 -26.05 61.93 18.00
CA PHE A 15 -24.75 61.64 17.37
C PHE A 15 -24.95 60.82 16.11
N LEU A 16 -24.71 61.45 14.96
CA LEU A 16 -24.44 60.72 13.73
C LEU A 16 -23.02 60.15 13.83
N LEU A 17 -22.88 58.84 13.64
CA LEU A 17 -21.63 58.26 13.18
C LEU A 17 -21.97 57.28 12.05
N GLY A 18 -21.65 57.68 10.82
CA GLY A 18 -21.77 56.81 9.66
C GLY A 18 -20.56 55.89 9.61
N CYS A 19 -20.80 54.57 9.61
CA CYS A 19 -19.82 53.59 9.17
C CYS A 19 -20.28 53.02 7.83
N LEU A 20 -19.60 53.42 6.74
CA LEU A 20 -19.28 52.46 5.70
C LEU A 20 -18.53 51.30 6.36
N LEU A 21 -18.79 50.06 5.94
CA LEU A 21 -17.76 49.07 5.62
C LEU A 21 -18.38 47.80 5.03
N CYS A 22 -17.78 47.35 3.92
CA CYS A 22 -17.79 45.99 3.38
C CYS A 22 -19.15 45.29 3.13
N VAL A 23 -19.66 45.48 1.91
CA VAL A 23 -20.43 44.44 1.23
C VAL A 23 -19.46 43.29 0.90
N GLY A 24 -19.44 42.24 1.72
CA GLY A 24 -18.79 40.99 1.32
C GLY A 24 -19.52 40.38 0.12
N PRO A 25 -18.82 39.69 -0.81
CA PRO A 25 -19.49 38.98 -1.89
C PRO A 25 -20.43 37.94 -1.28
N ALA A 26 -21.70 37.97 -1.66
CA ALA A 26 -22.65 36.96 -1.24
C ALA A 26 -22.17 35.59 -1.76
N LEU A 27 -21.79 34.71 -0.84
CA LEU A 27 -21.57 33.30 -1.17
C LEU A 27 -22.86 32.76 -1.80
N SER A 28 -22.68 31.95 -2.85
CA SER A 28 -23.76 31.43 -3.69
C SER A 28 -24.91 30.84 -2.87
N GLN A 29 -26.15 31.13 -3.28
CA GLN A 29 -27.33 30.48 -2.73
C GLN A 29 -27.13 28.96 -2.71
N GLU A 30 -27.13 28.38 -1.51
CA GLU A 30 -27.27 26.93 -1.36
C GLU A 30 -28.60 26.50 -1.99
N ASN A 31 -28.55 25.46 -2.83
CA ASN A 31 -29.77 24.80 -3.28
C ASN A 31 -30.56 24.29 -2.08
N ALA A 32 -31.86 24.55 -2.05
CA ALA A 32 -32.76 24.05 -1.01
C ALA A 32 -32.94 22.52 -1.13
N GLY A 33 -31.98 21.75 -0.62
CA GLY A 33 -31.99 20.29 -0.60
C GLY A 33 -31.22 19.75 0.60
N ILE A 34 -31.92 19.02 1.48
CA ILE A 34 -31.40 18.29 2.66
C ILE A 34 -30.45 19.11 3.54
N LYS A 35 -30.98 19.69 4.64
CA LYS A 35 -30.13 20.20 5.72
C LYS A 35 -29.40 19.05 6.40
N ILE A 36 -28.13 18.84 6.04
CA ILE A 36 -27.21 17.99 6.77
C ILE A 36 -27.07 18.56 8.20
N PRO A 37 -27.20 17.73 9.26
CA PRO A 37 -27.08 18.22 10.63
C PRO A 37 -25.65 18.68 10.95
N LEU A 38 -25.51 19.46 12.02
CA LEU A 38 -24.21 19.67 12.65
C LEU A 38 -23.86 18.46 13.52
N ASN A 39 -22.61 18.01 13.45
CA ASN A 39 -22.08 17.01 14.38
C ASN A 39 -21.69 17.64 15.74
N GLN A 40 -21.13 16.84 16.64
CA GLN A 40 -20.73 17.29 17.99
C GLN A 40 -19.66 18.40 18.02
N TYR A 41 -18.94 18.62 16.91
CA TYR A 41 -17.94 19.66 16.74
C TYR A 41 -18.48 20.92 16.03
N GLY A 42 -19.79 20.96 15.72
CA GLY A 42 -20.41 22.07 15.01
C GLY A 42 -20.17 22.05 13.50
N ILE A 43 -19.71 20.93 12.94
CA ILE A 43 -19.40 20.77 11.51
C ILE A 43 -20.62 20.20 10.79
N GLN A 44 -21.00 20.78 9.65
CA GLN A 44 -22.09 20.28 8.81
C GLN A 44 -21.62 19.05 8.03
N THR A 45 -21.96 17.86 8.55
CA THR A 45 -21.56 16.54 8.03
C THR A 45 -22.40 15.42 8.64
N THR A 46 -22.58 14.33 7.89
CA THR A 46 -23.21 13.09 8.35
C THR A 46 -22.23 12.17 9.10
N ASN A 47 -20.92 12.39 8.97
CA ASN A 47 -19.90 11.56 9.61
C ASN A 47 -19.49 12.17 10.98
N PRO A 48 -19.79 11.50 12.12
CA PRO A 48 -19.46 12.02 13.44
C PRO A 48 -17.94 12.08 13.72
N TYR A 49 -17.13 11.39 12.91
CA TYR A 49 -15.67 11.34 13.03
C TYR A 49 -14.93 12.44 12.27
N VAL A 50 -15.64 13.34 11.56
CA VAL A 50 -15.05 14.61 11.10
C VAL A 50 -14.92 15.51 12.32
N VAL A 51 -13.70 15.65 12.85
CA VAL A 51 -13.45 16.32 14.15
C VAL A 51 -13.07 17.80 14.01
N ASP A 52 -12.54 18.19 12.85
CA ASP A 52 -12.14 19.57 12.56
C ASP A 52 -12.36 19.89 11.07
N ARG A 53 -12.60 21.18 10.77
CA ARG A 53 -12.73 21.73 9.42
C ARG A 53 -12.05 23.10 9.36
N PHE A 54 -10.89 23.17 8.73
CA PHE A 54 -10.05 24.37 8.65
C PHE A 54 -9.72 24.75 7.19
N VAL A 55 -9.00 25.85 6.98
CA VAL A 55 -8.56 26.29 5.65
C VAL A 55 -7.07 26.03 5.47
N TRP A 56 -6.69 25.30 4.42
CA TRP A 56 -5.31 25.08 3.99
C TRP A 56 -5.17 25.40 2.50
N ASN A 57 -4.15 26.17 2.13
CA ASN A 57 -3.91 26.63 0.75
C ASN A 57 -5.16 27.21 0.03
N GLY A 58 -6.02 27.90 0.79
CA GLY A 58 -7.24 28.53 0.27
C GLY A 58 -8.43 27.59 0.05
N LYS A 59 -8.31 26.30 0.41
CA LYS A 59 -9.41 25.31 0.39
C LYS A 59 -9.79 24.89 1.80
N LEU A 60 -11.05 24.51 2.01
CA LEU A 60 -11.46 23.83 3.24
C LEU A 60 -10.86 22.42 3.26
N VAL A 61 -10.44 21.94 4.43
CA VAL A 61 -9.96 20.57 4.68
C VAL A 61 -10.71 20.02 5.89
N ASP A 62 -11.25 18.81 5.77
CA ASP A 62 -11.81 18.04 6.88
C ASP A 62 -10.73 17.13 7.48
N LYS A 63 -10.58 17.16 8.80
CA LYS A 63 -9.85 16.13 9.55
C LYS A 63 -10.84 15.05 10.00
N VAL A 64 -10.58 13.81 9.61
CA VAL A 64 -11.35 12.62 10.00
C VAL A 64 -10.50 11.71 10.89
N ILE A 65 -10.95 11.41 12.10
CA ILE A 65 -10.28 10.44 12.99
C ILE A 65 -10.98 9.09 12.84
N VAL A 66 -10.32 8.12 12.19
CA VAL A 66 -10.78 6.73 12.23
C VAL A 66 -10.38 6.14 13.58
N PRO A 67 -11.33 5.67 14.41
CA PRO A 67 -11.02 5.12 15.73
C PRO A 67 -10.23 3.81 15.61
N GLY A 68 -9.42 3.49 16.62
CA GLY A 68 -8.58 2.31 16.59
C GLY A 68 -9.38 1.03 16.53
N ARG A 69 -10.25 0.80 17.52
CA ARG A 69 -11.21 -0.28 17.49
C ARG A 69 -12.46 0.16 16.71
N PRO A 70 -12.90 -0.60 15.68
CA PRO A 70 -14.15 -0.32 15.01
C PRO A 70 -15.33 -0.38 15.99
N PRO A 71 -16.42 0.39 15.77
CA PRO A 71 -17.62 0.33 16.60
C PRO A 71 -18.13 -1.10 16.80
N ALA A 72 -18.68 -1.39 17.99
CA ALA A 72 -19.18 -2.71 18.36
C ALA A 72 -20.50 -3.08 17.65
N ILE A 73 -20.43 -3.21 16.33
CA ILE A 73 -21.52 -3.57 15.42
C ILE A 73 -21.33 -5.03 14.98
N VAL A 74 -22.41 -5.69 14.60
CA VAL A 74 -22.37 -7.04 14.02
C VAL A 74 -21.51 -7.03 12.76
N LYS A 75 -20.44 -7.83 12.72
CA LYS A 75 -19.63 -8.04 11.51
C LYS A 75 -20.53 -8.41 10.33
N ALA A 76 -20.22 -7.91 9.14
CA ALA A 76 -20.97 -8.33 7.97
C ALA A 76 -20.79 -9.84 7.74
N ARG A 77 -21.74 -10.43 7.03
CA ARG A 77 -21.65 -11.85 6.66
C ARG A 77 -20.46 -12.06 5.72
N ALA A 78 -19.60 -13.02 6.06
CA ALA A 78 -18.59 -13.54 5.16
C ALA A 78 -19.23 -14.15 3.90
N VAL A 79 -18.65 -13.87 2.74
CA VAL A 79 -19.09 -14.35 1.43
C VAL A 79 -18.10 -15.35 0.85
N GLN A 80 -18.47 -15.99 -0.25
CA GLN A 80 -17.54 -16.75 -1.08
C GLN A 80 -17.44 -16.01 -2.41
N LEU A 81 -16.24 -15.57 -2.78
CA LEU A 81 -16.03 -14.80 -4.01
C LEU A 81 -16.38 -15.63 -5.25
N PRO A 82 -16.92 -14.98 -6.31
CA PRO A 82 -17.03 -15.61 -7.62
C PRO A 82 -15.63 -15.84 -8.20
N VAL A 83 -15.50 -16.81 -9.11
CA VAL A 83 -14.29 -16.95 -9.92
C VAL A 83 -14.06 -15.67 -10.72
N GLN A 84 -12.82 -15.18 -10.72
CA GLN A 84 -12.38 -14.03 -11.51
C GLN A 84 -12.76 -14.22 -12.99
N SER A 85 -13.47 -13.26 -13.56
CA SER A 85 -13.92 -13.30 -14.95
C SER A 85 -14.17 -11.89 -15.47
N ALA A 86 -13.20 -11.36 -16.21
CA ALA A 86 -13.35 -10.08 -16.90
C ALA A 86 -14.59 -10.04 -17.82
N ALA A 87 -14.95 -11.19 -18.42
CA ALA A 87 -16.15 -11.33 -19.24
C ALA A 87 -17.48 -11.29 -18.44
N ALA A 88 -17.45 -11.58 -17.14
CA ALA A 88 -18.60 -11.44 -16.22
C ALA A 88 -18.57 -10.12 -15.41
N GLY A 89 -17.56 -9.26 -15.64
CA GLY A 89 -17.35 -8.05 -14.86
C GLY A 89 -16.91 -8.30 -13.41
N THR A 90 -16.25 -9.43 -13.12
CA THR A 90 -15.69 -9.74 -11.80
C THR A 90 -14.16 -9.75 -11.83
N ASN A 91 -13.54 -9.02 -10.90
CA ASN A 91 -12.09 -9.04 -10.71
C ASN A 91 -11.74 -9.06 -9.22
N THR A 92 -10.65 -9.75 -8.87
CA THR A 92 -10.13 -9.92 -7.50
C THR A 92 -8.62 -10.05 -7.57
N LEU A 93 -7.90 -9.30 -6.74
CA LEU A 93 -6.47 -9.49 -6.55
C LEU A 93 -6.20 -10.78 -5.78
N SER A 94 -5.37 -11.66 -6.33
CA SER A 94 -4.85 -12.83 -5.61
C SER A 94 -3.79 -12.41 -4.57
N SER A 95 -3.52 -13.26 -3.59
CA SER A 95 -2.43 -13.08 -2.60
C SER A 95 -2.55 -11.83 -1.72
N VAL A 96 -3.77 -11.28 -1.58
CA VAL A 96 -4.07 -10.24 -0.59
C VAL A 96 -4.29 -10.89 0.78
N PRO A 97 -3.50 -10.55 1.81
CA PRO A 97 -3.73 -11.06 3.17
C PRO A 97 -5.07 -10.60 3.74
N ALA A 98 -5.69 -11.45 4.55
CA ALA A 98 -6.85 -11.11 5.38
C ALA A 98 -6.42 -11.19 6.85
N LEU A 99 -6.55 -10.10 7.60
CA LEU A 99 -5.97 -9.99 8.94
C LEU A 99 -7.00 -9.59 10.01
N GLU A 100 -6.92 -10.26 11.15
CA GLU A 100 -7.51 -9.80 12.40
C GLU A 100 -6.80 -8.54 12.94
N TRP A 101 -7.56 -7.75 13.70
CA TRP A 101 -7.14 -6.45 14.24
C TRP A 101 -5.80 -6.53 14.99
N ALA A 102 -4.84 -5.73 14.53
CA ALA A 102 -3.52 -5.57 15.14
C ALA A 102 -3.26 -4.09 15.39
N PHE A 103 -3.73 -3.59 16.54
CA PHE A 103 -3.32 -2.28 17.09
C PHE A 103 -3.67 -1.07 16.20
N GLY A 104 -4.89 -1.08 15.64
CA GLY A 104 -5.49 -0.01 14.85
C GLY A 104 -5.97 -0.50 13.49
N CYS A 105 -7.23 -0.22 13.12
CA CYS A 105 -7.80 -0.80 11.89
C CYS A 105 -7.18 -0.24 10.60
N SER A 106 -6.77 1.03 10.57
CA SER A 106 -6.10 1.62 9.41
C SER A 106 -4.69 1.06 9.22
N ALA A 107 -3.91 0.93 10.30
CA ALA A 107 -2.60 0.28 10.28
C ALA A 107 -2.71 -1.20 9.87
N THR A 108 -3.69 -1.94 10.40
CA THR A 108 -3.94 -3.34 10.01
C THR A 108 -4.29 -3.44 8.52
N SER A 109 -5.10 -2.52 7.99
CA SER A 109 -5.46 -2.48 6.57
C SER A 109 -4.29 -2.08 5.66
N ALA A 110 -3.42 -1.20 6.13
CA ALA A 110 -2.16 -0.89 5.47
C ALA A 110 -1.18 -2.08 5.48
N ALA A 111 -1.12 -2.84 6.58
CA ALA A 111 -0.34 -4.08 6.63
C ALA A 111 -0.88 -5.14 5.65
N MET A 112 -2.22 -5.25 5.47
CA MET A 112 -2.79 -6.07 4.39
C MET A 112 -2.36 -5.56 3.00
N MET A 113 -2.38 -4.23 2.76
CA MET A 113 -1.95 -3.63 1.50
C MET A 113 -0.47 -3.90 1.19
N PHE A 114 0.41 -3.69 2.16
CA PHE A 114 1.85 -3.89 1.97
C PHE A 114 2.24 -5.36 1.97
N GLY A 115 1.52 -6.22 2.70
CA GLY A 115 1.65 -7.66 2.59
C GLY A 115 1.23 -8.20 1.22
N TYR A 116 0.20 -7.62 0.60
CA TYR A 116 -0.08 -7.89 -0.82
C TYR A 116 1.09 -7.47 -1.72
N TYR A 117 1.61 -6.25 -1.57
CA TYR A 117 2.73 -5.77 -2.39
C TYR A 117 3.99 -6.64 -2.23
N ASP A 118 4.31 -7.08 -1.00
CA ASP A 118 5.37 -8.06 -0.70
C ASP A 118 5.16 -9.36 -1.52
N ASN A 119 3.95 -9.91 -1.47
CA ASN A 119 3.53 -11.13 -2.18
C ASN A 119 3.47 -11.01 -3.72
N VAL A 120 3.61 -9.81 -4.31
CA VAL A 120 3.57 -9.61 -5.77
C VAL A 120 4.82 -8.90 -6.36
N GLY A 121 5.93 -8.89 -5.61
CA GLY A 121 7.24 -8.49 -6.13
C GLY A 121 7.75 -7.12 -5.66
N TYR A 122 7.18 -6.56 -4.59
CA TYR A 122 7.80 -5.52 -3.77
C TYR A 122 8.47 -6.16 -2.55
N SER A 123 9.40 -7.08 -2.80
CA SER A 123 10.15 -7.84 -1.79
C SER A 123 10.85 -6.92 -0.78
N ASN A 124 10.61 -7.14 0.52
CA ASN A 124 11.08 -6.37 1.69
C ASN A 124 10.03 -5.44 2.32
N MET A 125 8.85 -5.28 1.71
CA MET A 125 7.71 -4.61 2.35
C MET A 125 7.42 -5.29 3.69
N TYR A 126 7.52 -6.61 3.75
CA TYR A 126 7.72 -7.33 4.99
C TYR A 126 9.20 -7.66 5.22
N SER A 127 9.66 -7.55 6.47
CA SER A 127 11.03 -7.89 6.88
C SER A 127 11.06 -8.69 8.18
N GLY A 128 9.93 -9.29 8.57
CA GLY A 128 9.83 -10.11 9.77
C GLY A 128 10.21 -11.58 9.54
N PRO A 129 10.41 -12.36 10.61
CA PRO A 129 10.99 -13.70 10.52
C PRO A 129 10.00 -14.81 10.12
N ALA A 130 8.71 -14.52 9.97
CA ALA A 130 7.72 -15.52 9.62
C ALA A 130 7.75 -15.84 8.11
N ASN A 131 7.38 -17.08 7.75
CA ASN A 131 7.16 -17.51 6.36
C ASN A 131 8.33 -17.12 5.41
N ASP A 132 9.55 -17.41 5.86
CA ASP A 132 10.82 -17.15 5.15
C ASP A 132 11.02 -15.71 4.65
N GLY A 133 10.42 -14.74 5.35
CA GLY A 133 10.51 -13.31 5.04
C GLY A 133 9.44 -12.80 4.06
N VAL A 134 8.50 -13.66 3.63
CA VAL A 134 7.38 -13.31 2.76
C VAL A 134 6.10 -13.14 3.59
N PHE A 135 5.32 -12.08 3.37
CA PHE A 135 4.22 -11.75 4.27
C PHE A 135 3.10 -12.84 4.36
N PRO A 136 2.84 -13.38 5.57
CA PRO A 136 1.78 -14.36 5.80
C PRO A 136 0.38 -13.89 5.39
N MET A 137 -0.40 -14.80 4.79
CA MET A 137 -1.76 -14.53 4.32
C MET A 137 -2.79 -14.27 5.43
N THR A 138 -2.50 -14.68 6.67
CA THR A 138 -3.36 -14.49 7.86
C THR A 138 -2.52 -14.35 9.12
N ASN A 139 -3.12 -13.90 10.24
CA ASN A 139 -2.42 -13.79 11.52
C ASN A 139 -1.98 -15.13 12.14
N ALA A 140 -2.32 -16.29 11.57
CA ALA A 140 -1.93 -17.60 12.09
C ALA A 140 -0.40 -17.80 12.23
N ALA A 141 0.41 -16.95 11.58
CA ALA A 141 1.85 -16.92 11.71
C ALA A 141 2.38 -16.21 12.99
N TRP A 142 1.52 -15.48 13.71
CA TRP A 142 1.91 -14.69 14.89
C TRP A 142 1.01 -14.98 16.10
N PRO A 143 1.55 -14.92 17.33
CA PRO A 143 0.77 -15.13 18.54
C PRO A 143 -0.12 -13.93 18.84
N HIS A 144 -1.19 -14.16 19.60
CA HIS A 144 -2.00 -13.11 20.19
C HIS A 144 -1.42 -12.64 21.53
N VAL A 145 -1.79 -11.43 21.95
CA VAL A 145 -1.50 -10.91 23.30
C VAL A 145 -2.78 -10.31 23.89
N THR A 146 -3.06 -10.67 25.14
CA THR A 146 -4.08 -9.98 25.94
C THR A 146 -3.44 -8.79 26.66
N ILE A 147 -3.83 -7.57 26.28
CA ILE A 147 -3.44 -6.32 26.97
C ILE A 147 -4.71 -5.70 27.54
N SER A 148 -4.71 -5.44 28.85
CA SER A 148 -5.84 -4.83 29.55
C SER A 148 -7.19 -5.55 29.39
N GLY A 149 -7.17 -6.86 29.13
CA GLY A 149 -8.35 -7.69 28.87
C GLY A 149 -8.83 -7.72 27.41
N GLU A 150 -8.18 -6.98 26.51
CA GLU A 150 -8.41 -7.09 25.07
C GLU A 150 -7.39 -8.06 24.46
N ASP A 151 -7.86 -9.10 23.78
CA ASP A 151 -7.02 -9.98 22.96
C ASP A 151 -6.74 -9.33 21.59
N ARG A 152 -5.48 -9.34 21.17
CA ARG A 152 -4.96 -8.58 20.03
C ARG A 152 -3.97 -9.42 19.23
N ALA A 153 -4.12 -9.46 17.92
CA ALA A 153 -3.16 -10.15 17.06
C ALA A 153 -1.87 -9.32 16.94
N GLN A 154 -0.70 -9.97 16.97
CA GLN A 154 0.59 -9.28 16.89
C GLN A 154 1.18 -9.36 15.49
N CYS A 155 0.62 -8.64 14.52
CA CYS A 155 1.21 -8.51 13.20
C CYS A 155 2.35 -7.46 13.23
N PRO A 156 3.64 -7.84 13.09
CA PRO A 156 4.74 -6.89 13.27
C PRO A 156 4.87 -5.87 12.12
N LEU A 157 4.27 -6.14 10.96
CA LEU A 157 4.12 -5.14 9.89
C LEU A 157 3.11 -4.05 10.28
N SER A 158 2.05 -4.40 11.02
CA SER A 158 1.06 -3.45 11.55
C SER A 158 1.62 -2.68 12.72
N ALA A 159 2.11 -3.40 13.74
CA ALA A 159 2.62 -2.87 14.99
C ALA A 159 3.78 -3.75 15.52
N THR A 160 5.00 -3.20 15.58
CA THR A 160 6.19 -3.92 16.07
C THR A 160 6.11 -4.24 17.57
N ARG A 161 6.82 -5.29 18.02
CA ARG A 161 6.92 -5.63 19.45
C ARG A 161 8.25 -6.30 19.79
N SER A 162 8.82 -5.95 20.95
CA SER A 162 9.98 -6.63 21.52
C SER A 162 9.80 -8.15 21.57
N GLY A 163 10.77 -8.89 21.04
CA GLY A 163 10.86 -10.35 21.12
C GLY A 163 10.06 -11.15 20.09
N LEU A 164 9.31 -10.51 19.18
CA LEU A 164 8.46 -11.25 18.23
C LEU A 164 9.03 -11.34 16.81
N ASP A 165 9.57 -10.23 16.30
CA ASP A 165 10.11 -10.03 14.96
C ASP A 165 11.65 -9.99 14.95
N GLY A 166 12.27 -10.57 15.98
CA GLY A 166 13.72 -10.48 16.22
C GLY A 166 14.15 -9.20 16.94
N ARG A 167 13.24 -8.26 17.23
CA ARG A 167 13.54 -7.08 18.04
C ARG A 167 13.99 -7.44 19.45
N VAL A 168 14.99 -6.73 19.93
CA VAL A 168 15.50 -6.80 21.32
C VAL A 168 15.23 -5.50 22.10
N ILE A 169 14.47 -4.58 21.51
CA ILE A 169 14.00 -3.32 22.09
C ILE A 169 12.49 -3.22 21.94
N TYR A 170 11.86 -2.38 22.75
CA TYR A 170 10.43 -2.08 22.65
C TYR A 170 10.05 -1.55 21.26
N GLY A 171 8.83 -1.89 20.85
CA GLY A 171 8.22 -1.43 19.60
C GLY A 171 6.82 -0.87 19.84
N HIS A 172 6.11 -0.61 18.75
CA HIS A 172 4.79 0.02 18.75
C HIS A 172 3.80 -0.56 19.77
N VAL A 173 3.72 -1.88 19.88
CA VAL A 173 2.82 -2.59 20.81
C VAL A 173 3.19 -2.38 22.28
N ASP A 174 4.47 -2.18 22.57
CA ASP A 174 4.96 -2.02 23.94
C ASP A 174 4.72 -0.57 24.44
N ASP A 175 4.72 0.40 23.53
CA ASP A 175 4.27 1.79 23.77
C ASP A 175 2.79 1.99 23.43
N TYR A 176 2.00 0.91 23.33
CA TYR A 176 0.60 1.00 22.94
C TYR A 176 -0.31 1.20 24.16
N TRP A 177 -1.21 2.16 24.00
CA TRP A 177 -2.20 2.60 24.97
C TRP A 177 -3.14 1.50 25.57
N ILE A 178 -3.65 1.77 26.78
CA ILE A 178 -4.27 0.77 27.69
C ILE A 178 -5.33 -0.13 27.02
N MET A 179 -6.50 0.41 26.67
CA MET A 179 -7.67 -0.34 26.18
C MET A 179 -8.71 0.58 25.55
N SER A 180 -9.38 0.12 24.49
CA SER A 180 -10.31 0.97 23.74
C SER A 180 -11.39 1.62 24.62
N GLY A 181 -11.64 2.91 24.40
CA GLY A 181 -12.64 3.71 25.13
C GLY A 181 -12.26 4.16 26.54
N ASN A 182 -11.06 3.88 27.05
CA ASN A 182 -10.52 4.55 28.24
C ASN A 182 -10.16 6.04 27.93
N SER A 183 -9.86 6.85 28.95
CA SER A 183 -9.28 8.20 28.83
C SER A 183 -8.03 8.41 29.70
N ASP A 184 -7.56 7.37 30.38
CA ASP A 184 -6.35 7.40 31.19
C ASP A 184 -5.10 7.71 30.34
N PRO A 185 -4.04 8.32 30.94
CA PRO A 185 -2.77 8.53 30.28
C PRO A 185 -2.17 7.22 29.77
N ASP A 186 -1.37 7.31 28.72
CA ASP A 186 -0.69 6.14 28.16
C ASP A 186 0.28 5.52 29.19
N PRO A 187 0.24 4.20 29.44
CA PRO A 187 1.06 3.51 30.42
C PRO A 187 2.57 3.65 30.17
N PHE A 188 3.04 3.99 28.97
CA PHE A 188 4.46 4.31 28.79
C PHE A 188 4.86 5.67 29.37
N ILE A 189 3.94 6.64 29.48
CA ILE A 189 4.23 8.03 29.86
C ILE A 189 4.78 8.08 31.29
N GLY A 190 6.10 8.29 31.39
CA GLY A 190 6.84 8.36 32.64
C GLY A 190 7.42 7.02 33.14
N ASN A 191 7.21 5.91 32.44
CA ASN A 191 7.74 4.59 32.83
C ASN A 191 8.98 4.16 32.01
N TRP A 192 9.04 4.49 30.72
CA TRP A 192 10.25 4.33 29.89
C TRP A 192 10.28 5.37 28.75
N ALA A 193 11.30 5.30 27.89
CA ALA A 193 11.41 6.14 26.70
C ALA A 193 10.68 5.48 25.52
N GLU A 194 9.83 6.25 24.85
CA GLU A 194 9.12 5.87 23.62
C GLU A 194 10.12 5.39 22.54
N HIS A 195 9.75 4.34 21.82
CA HIS A 195 10.56 3.74 20.76
C HIS A 195 10.77 4.70 19.59
N ILE A 196 11.80 4.42 18.79
CA ILE A 196 12.06 5.19 17.58
C ILE A 196 10.99 4.82 16.54
N GLN A 197 10.16 5.81 16.17
CA GLN A 197 9.15 5.68 15.12
C GLN A 197 9.79 5.35 13.77
N GLY A 198 9.08 4.56 12.96
CA GLY A 198 9.44 4.29 11.56
C GLY A 198 9.73 2.81 11.27
N GLU A 199 9.10 1.88 11.98
CA GLU A 199 9.42 0.45 11.88
C GLU A 199 8.24 -0.35 11.28
N CYS A 200 7.00 0.02 11.63
CA CYS A 200 5.76 -0.58 11.15
C CYS A 200 4.76 0.46 10.60
N THR A 201 3.68 -0.01 9.95
CA THR A 201 2.68 0.89 9.35
C THR A 201 2.01 1.80 10.38
N ALA A 202 1.78 1.32 11.61
CA ALA A 202 1.21 2.15 12.67
C ALA A 202 2.10 3.35 13.00
N ASP A 203 3.43 3.18 13.02
CA ASP A 203 4.38 4.27 13.26
C ASP A 203 4.25 5.35 12.19
N TYR A 204 4.41 4.96 10.93
CA TYR A 204 4.40 5.88 9.80
C TYR A 204 3.05 6.57 9.61
N MET A 205 1.94 5.87 9.83
CA MET A 205 0.58 6.43 9.75
C MET A 205 0.19 7.23 11.00
N GLY A 206 1.08 7.38 12.00
CA GLY A 206 0.80 8.10 13.24
C GLY A 206 -0.28 7.46 14.10
N THR A 207 -0.56 6.17 13.84
CA THR A 207 -1.64 5.44 14.52
C THR A 207 -1.25 5.24 15.97
N SER A 208 -2.19 5.39 16.91
CA SER A 208 -2.00 5.10 18.36
C SER A 208 -0.97 5.96 19.11
N GLN A 209 -0.39 6.98 18.49
CA GLN A 209 0.75 7.71 19.06
C GLN A 209 0.31 9.00 19.75
N SER A 210 0.58 9.08 21.05
CA SER A 210 0.39 10.31 21.83
C SER A 210 1.25 11.47 21.30
N ALA A 211 2.40 11.18 20.69
CA ALA A 211 3.28 12.14 20.02
C ALA A 211 2.59 12.90 18.87
N PHE A 212 1.60 12.28 18.22
CA PHE A 212 0.75 12.90 17.19
C PHE A 212 -0.67 13.26 17.70
N GLY A 213 -0.90 13.19 19.02
CA GLY A 213 -2.21 13.46 19.63
C GLY A 213 -3.31 12.44 19.33
N ASN A 214 -2.99 11.29 18.71
CA ASN A 214 -3.95 10.26 18.36
C ASN A 214 -4.14 9.29 19.55
N THR A 215 -5.31 9.35 20.20
CA THR A 215 -5.70 8.43 21.29
C THR A 215 -6.37 7.15 20.74
N ASP A 216 -6.34 6.05 21.48
CA ASP A 216 -7.10 4.81 21.19
C ASP A 216 -6.94 4.27 19.76
N GLY A 217 -5.72 3.83 19.42
CA GLY A 217 -5.41 3.14 18.16
C GLY A 217 -5.75 3.88 16.88
N SER A 218 -6.08 5.17 16.97
CA SER A 218 -6.76 5.92 15.93
C SER A 218 -5.78 6.47 14.91
N THR A 219 -6.30 6.74 13.70
CA THR A 219 -5.54 7.30 12.59
C THR A 219 -6.28 8.52 12.05
N SER A 220 -5.58 9.63 11.92
CA SER A 220 -6.10 10.84 11.30
C SER A 220 -5.94 10.76 9.77
N PHE A 221 -6.98 11.12 9.03
CA PHE A 221 -6.97 11.27 7.56
C PHE A 221 -7.58 12.61 7.18
N TYR A 222 -7.10 13.20 6.09
CA TYR A 222 -7.55 14.52 5.65
C TYR A 222 -8.21 14.47 4.27
N TYR A 223 -9.23 15.32 4.06
CA TYR A 223 -10.02 15.33 2.84
C TYR A 223 -10.39 16.75 2.42
N TYR A 224 -10.47 17.02 1.11
CA TYR A 224 -11.18 18.21 0.65
C TYR A 224 -12.70 17.96 0.67
N PRO A 225 -13.53 18.78 1.36
CA PRO A 225 -14.97 18.56 1.49
C PRO A 225 -15.73 18.64 0.17
N ASP A 226 -15.16 19.27 -0.86
CA ASP A 226 -15.71 19.37 -2.22
C ASP A 226 -15.57 18.08 -3.05
N GLY A 227 -14.96 17.04 -2.47
CA GLY A 227 -14.70 15.74 -3.09
C GLY A 227 -13.44 15.69 -3.94
N ALA A 228 -12.65 16.77 -4.06
CA ALA A 228 -11.39 16.72 -4.79
C ALA A 228 -10.34 15.84 -4.07
N ARG A 229 -9.39 15.29 -4.83
CA ARG A 229 -8.23 14.55 -4.27
C ARG A 229 -7.38 15.47 -3.41
N LEU A 230 -7.12 15.05 -2.17
CA LEU A 230 -6.08 15.65 -1.33
C LEU A 230 -4.85 14.74 -1.39
N PHE A 231 -3.83 15.20 -2.13
CA PHE A 231 -2.57 14.49 -2.28
C PHE A 231 -1.64 14.77 -1.10
N ASP A 232 -1.09 13.70 -0.52
CA ASP A 232 0.05 13.69 0.41
C ASP A 232 0.03 14.84 1.45
N TYR A 233 -0.99 14.88 2.31
CA TYR A 233 -1.23 16.02 3.17
C TYR A 233 -0.19 16.09 4.31
N THR A 234 0.61 17.15 4.29
CA THR A 234 1.68 17.43 5.26
C THR A 234 1.42 18.69 6.08
N GLY A 235 0.23 19.29 5.98
CA GLY A 235 -0.06 20.61 6.56
C GLY A 235 -0.07 20.67 8.09
N SER A 236 -0.15 19.52 8.78
CA SER A 236 -0.13 19.42 10.25
C SER A 236 1.14 18.76 10.81
N GLU A 237 2.14 18.50 9.95
CA GLU A 237 3.43 17.94 10.35
C GLU A 237 4.26 18.93 11.18
N PRO A 238 5.06 18.47 12.18
CA PRO A 238 5.21 17.08 12.64
C PRO A 238 4.24 16.73 13.79
N THR A 239 3.22 17.54 14.05
CA THR A 239 2.37 17.43 15.26
C THR A 239 1.18 16.48 15.13
N ASP A 240 0.75 16.18 13.90
CA ASP A 240 -0.46 15.42 13.62
C ASP A 240 -0.31 14.81 12.22
N ARG A 241 -0.05 13.50 12.17
CA ARG A 241 0.31 12.74 10.98
C ARG A 241 -0.95 12.38 10.19
N ASP A 242 -0.93 12.64 8.88
CA ASP A 242 -1.91 12.07 7.96
C ASP A 242 -1.60 10.60 7.67
N GLY A 243 -2.58 9.73 7.87
CA GLY A 243 -2.48 8.30 7.56
C GLY A 243 -2.17 8.05 6.09
N CYS A 244 -2.65 8.90 5.17
CA CYS A 244 -2.30 8.82 3.76
C CYS A 244 -0.82 9.17 3.54
N HIS A 245 -0.33 10.32 4.04
CA HIS A 245 1.10 10.65 4.01
C HIS A 245 1.98 9.54 4.63
N GLY A 246 1.53 8.92 5.72
CA GLY A 246 2.23 7.78 6.34
C GLY A 246 2.41 6.56 5.44
N LEU A 247 1.44 6.23 4.59
CA LEU A 247 1.60 5.14 3.60
C LEU A 247 2.79 5.39 2.68
N LYS A 248 2.98 6.64 2.22
CA LYS A 248 4.11 7.01 1.37
C LYS A 248 5.44 6.89 2.12
N LEU A 249 5.54 7.40 3.34
CA LEU A 249 6.76 7.32 4.13
C LEU A 249 7.19 5.87 4.43
N PHE A 250 6.23 4.98 4.67
CA PHE A 250 6.50 3.54 4.81
C PHE A 250 7.10 2.96 3.52
N VAL A 251 6.52 3.26 2.35
CA VAL A 251 7.03 2.78 1.06
C VAL A 251 8.43 3.30 0.75
N GLU A 252 8.66 4.60 0.99
CA GLU A 252 9.94 5.26 0.73
C GLU A 252 11.05 4.70 1.64
N SER A 253 10.74 4.30 2.89
CA SER A 253 11.72 3.66 3.77
C SER A 253 12.10 2.23 3.36
N ARG A 254 11.24 1.57 2.58
CA ARG A 254 11.55 0.28 1.91
C ARG A 254 12.35 0.43 0.61
N GLY A 255 12.59 1.67 0.17
CA GLY A 255 13.37 2.01 -1.03
C GLY A 255 12.56 2.10 -2.32
N TYR A 256 11.23 2.01 -2.22
CA TYR A 256 10.33 2.10 -3.37
C TYR A 256 9.88 3.54 -3.65
N GLN A 257 9.45 3.80 -4.89
CA GLN A 257 8.96 5.12 -5.30
C GLN A 257 7.43 5.14 -5.37
N VAL A 258 6.84 6.25 -4.91
CA VAL A 258 5.40 6.50 -4.92
C VAL A 258 5.05 7.44 -6.07
N VAL A 259 4.24 6.93 -7.01
CA VAL A 259 3.74 7.69 -8.18
C VAL A 259 2.58 8.61 -7.78
N SER A 260 1.72 8.14 -6.88
CA SER A 260 0.53 8.87 -6.43
C SER A 260 0.09 8.39 -5.05
N ASN A 261 -0.29 9.33 -4.19
CA ASN A 261 -0.77 9.07 -2.83
C ASN A 261 -1.82 10.13 -2.48
N PHE A 262 -3.08 9.73 -2.27
CA PHE A 262 -4.15 10.67 -1.92
C PHE A 262 -5.30 10.03 -1.14
N SER A 263 -5.94 10.84 -0.30
CA SER A 263 -7.28 10.56 0.25
C SER A 263 -8.34 11.35 -0.53
N GLN A 264 -9.52 10.75 -0.71
CA GLN A 264 -10.63 11.38 -1.43
C GLN A 264 -11.99 10.89 -0.93
N TYR A 265 -12.97 11.79 -0.77
CA TYR A 265 -14.37 11.38 -0.58
C TYR A 265 -14.91 10.73 -1.85
N ILE A 266 -15.78 9.73 -1.73
CA ILE A 266 -16.37 9.08 -2.90
C ILE A 266 -17.41 9.97 -3.61
N TYR A 267 -17.62 9.71 -4.90
CA TYR A 267 -18.68 10.33 -5.68
C TYR A 267 -20.05 10.05 -5.04
N GLY A 268 -20.86 11.09 -4.88
CA GLY A 268 -22.18 11.05 -4.25
C GLY A 268 -22.18 11.23 -2.73
N TYR A 269 -21.05 11.04 -2.03
CA TYR A 269 -21.00 11.25 -0.58
C TYR A 269 -21.31 12.71 -0.22
N ASN A 270 -22.34 12.94 0.60
CA ASN A 270 -22.91 14.26 0.91
C ASN A 270 -23.20 15.14 -0.34
N GLY A 271 -23.44 14.53 -1.52
CA GLY A 271 -23.67 15.23 -2.79
C GLY A 271 -22.42 15.59 -3.58
N ASN A 272 -21.23 15.12 -3.19
CA ASN A 272 -19.97 15.40 -3.89
C ASN A 272 -19.97 14.91 -5.34
N THR A 273 -19.65 15.81 -6.27
CA THR A 273 -19.58 15.53 -7.72
C THR A 273 -18.15 15.34 -8.24
N GLN A 274 -17.14 15.69 -7.45
CA GLN A 274 -15.71 15.48 -7.78
C GLN A 274 -15.12 14.21 -7.17
N GLY A 275 -15.90 13.49 -6.35
CA GLY A 275 -15.41 12.37 -5.54
C GLY A 275 -14.98 11.14 -6.33
N PHE A 276 -14.23 10.24 -5.68
CA PHE A 276 -13.70 9.02 -6.28
C PHE A 276 -14.83 8.07 -6.70
N THR A 277 -14.76 7.54 -7.90
CA THR A 277 -15.81 6.74 -8.52
C THR A 277 -15.52 5.24 -8.46
N PHE A 278 -16.57 4.42 -8.59
CA PHE A 278 -16.42 2.97 -8.76
C PHE A 278 -15.62 2.59 -10.02
N ALA A 279 -15.68 3.42 -11.08
CA ALA A 279 -14.89 3.21 -12.28
C ALA A 279 -13.38 3.41 -12.04
N GLU A 280 -13.01 4.40 -11.23
CA GLU A 280 -11.61 4.57 -10.79
C GLU A 280 -11.18 3.44 -9.85
N TYR A 281 -12.03 3.01 -8.90
CA TYR A 281 -11.74 1.84 -8.06
C TYR A 281 -11.43 0.59 -8.89
N LYS A 282 -12.26 0.29 -9.90
CA LYS A 282 -12.01 -0.81 -10.84
C LYS A 282 -10.65 -0.66 -11.54
N ALA A 283 -10.30 0.55 -11.98
CA ALA A 283 -9.03 0.82 -12.65
C ALA A 283 -7.79 0.65 -11.72
N GLU A 284 -7.94 0.82 -10.41
CA GLU A 284 -6.90 0.44 -9.43
C GLU A 284 -6.77 -1.09 -9.33
N ILE A 285 -7.89 -1.81 -9.14
CA ILE A 285 -7.91 -3.29 -9.05
C ILE A 285 -7.39 -3.94 -10.35
N ASP A 286 -7.84 -3.49 -11.53
CA ASP A 286 -7.43 -4.00 -12.84
C ASP A 286 -5.93 -3.79 -13.11
N ALA A 287 -5.33 -2.78 -12.46
CA ALA A 287 -3.90 -2.49 -12.55
C ALA A 287 -3.06 -3.09 -11.41
N GLY A 288 -3.65 -3.99 -10.59
CA GLY A 288 -2.94 -4.69 -9.52
C GLY A 288 -2.69 -3.86 -8.27
N ARG A 289 -3.62 -2.95 -7.90
CA ARG A 289 -3.48 -2.07 -6.75
C ARG A 289 -4.73 -2.12 -5.85
N PRO A 290 -4.63 -2.65 -4.61
CA PRO A 290 -5.73 -2.58 -3.67
C PRO A 290 -5.90 -1.14 -3.15
N VAL A 291 -7.05 -0.83 -2.57
CA VAL A 291 -7.42 0.52 -2.13
C VAL A 291 -7.89 0.48 -0.68
N LEU A 292 -7.45 1.42 0.16
CA LEU A 292 -8.03 1.56 1.50
C LEU A 292 -9.45 2.13 1.38
N ILE A 293 -10.40 1.41 1.96
CA ILE A 293 -11.82 1.75 1.95
C ILE A 293 -12.19 2.29 3.33
N HIS A 294 -12.70 3.52 3.39
CA HIS A 294 -13.09 4.16 4.65
C HIS A 294 -14.62 4.23 4.77
N VAL A 295 -15.14 3.49 5.74
CA VAL A 295 -16.52 3.56 6.19
C VAL A 295 -16.58 4.32 7.52
N VAL A 296 -17.74 4.89 7.87
CA VAL A 296 -17.89 5.69 9.10
C VAL A 296 -17.44 4.91 10.33
N GLY A 297 -16.28 5.26 10.88
CA GLY A 297 -15.67 4.62 12.05
C GLY A 297 -14.73 3.44 11.78
N HIS A 298 -14.40 3.10 10.52
CA HIS A 298 -13.54 1.94 10.22
C HIS A 298 -12.82 2.05 8.85
N THR A 299 -11.56 1.61 8.79
CA THR A 299 -10.81 1.38 7.54
C THR A 299 -10.70 -0.12 7.25
N MET A 300 -10.90 -0.49 5.99
CA MET A 300 -10.77 -1.86 5.44
C MET A 300 -9.91 -1.85 4.17
N LEU A 301 -9.54 -3.02 3.66
CA LEU A 301 -8.86 -3.15 2.36
C LEU A 301 -9.80 -3.65 1.27
N GLY A 302 -10.00 -2.85 0.22
CA GLY A 302 -10.69 -3.26 -1.01
C GLY A 302 -9.73 -3.88 -2.02
N PHE A 303 -10.06 -5.07 -2.50
CA PHE A 303 -9.20 -5.87 -3.38
C PHE A 303 -9.90 -6.50 -4.59
N GLY A 304 -11.20 -6.27 -4.75
CA GLY A 304 -11.96 -6.81 -5.87
C GLY A 304 -13.29 -6.10 -6.09
N TYR A 305 -13.99 -6.48 -7.16
CA TYR A 305 -15.30 -5.95 -7.50
C TYR A 305 -16.18 -6.94 -8.27
N ASN A 306 -17.48 -6.65 -8.27
CA ASN A 306 -18.45 -7.16 -9.24
C ASN A 306 -19.22 -6.00 -9.86
N ASP A 307 -18.96 -5.76 -11.15
CA ASP A 307 -19.45 -4.61 -11.92
C ASP A 307 -20.96 -4.70 -12.20
N SER A 308 -21.46 -5.93 -12.40
CA SER A 308 -22.88 -6.19 -12.74
C SER A 308 -23.86 -5.74 -11.65
N VAL A 309 -23.37 -5.57 -10.42
CA VAL A 309 -24.14 -5.16 -9.23
C VAL A 309 -23.46 -4.04 -8.43
N THR A 310 -22.41 -3.42 -8.97
CA THR A 310 -21.61 -2.37 -8.30
C THR A 310 -21.17 -2.71 -6.87
N ILE A 311 -20.65 -3.93 -6.69
CA ILE A 311 -20.12 -4.44 -5.41
C ILE A 311 -18.60 -4.31 -5.36
N VAL A 312 -18.05 -4.04 -4.18
CA VAL A 312 -16.63 -4.21 -3.85
C VAL A 312 -16.41 -5.38 -2.90
N TYR A 313 -15.29 -6.08 -3.10
CA TYR A 313 -14.80 -7.15 -2.24
C TYR A 313 -13.73 -6.61 -1.29
N LEU A 314 -13.86 -6.99 -0.02
CA LEU A 314 -13.20 -6.37 1.13
C LEU A 314 -12.61 -7.43 2.04
N HIS A 315 -11.40 -7.17 2.56
CA HIS A 315 -10.96 -7.75 3.83
C HIS A 315 -11.19 -6.72 4.92
N ASN A 316 -11.92 -7.13 5.96
CA ASN A 316 -12.10 -6.34 7.17
C ASN A 316 -10.88 -6.52 8.10
N THR A 317 -10.87 -5.85 9.26
CA THR A 317 -9.83 -6.09 10.28
C THR A 317 -10.36 -6.89 11.46
N TRP A 318 -11.23 -7.86 11.21
CA TRP A 318 -12.02 -8.54 12.24
C TRP A 318 -11.92 -10.06 12.15
N ASP A 319 -11.74 -10.62 10.96
CA ASP A 319 -11.50 -12.04 10.68
C ASP A 319 -10.82 -12.21 9.31
N ASN A 320 -10.40 -13.43 9.02
CA ASN A 320 -9.64 -13.76 7.82
C ASN A 320 -10.54 -14.17 6.63
N SER A 321 -11.77 -13.66 6.54
CA SER A 321 -12.76 -14.05 5.53
C SER A 321 -12.94 -13.00 4.43
N ASP A 322 -13.51 -13.40 3.30
CA ASP A 322 -13.97 -12.47 2.26
C ASP A 322 -15.27 -11.76 2.68
N HIS A 323 -15.36 -10.46 2.43
CA HIS A 323 -16.56 -9.65 2.65
C HIS A 323 -16.94 -8.83 1.42
N GLU A 324 -18.17 -8.33 1.37
CA GLU A 324 -18.64 -7.47 0.28
C GLU A 324 -19.51 -6.30 0.77
N MET A 325 -19.56 -5.22 -0.01
CA MET A 325 -20.59 -4.19 0.11
C MET A 325 -20.87 -3.54 -1.26
N ALA A 326 -22.03 -2.89 -1.40
CA ALA A 326 -22.30 -2.02 -2.55
C ALA A 326 -21.43 -0.75 -2.50
N TRP A 327 -20.92 -0.29 -3.64
CA TRP A 327 -20.21 0.99 -3.74
C TRP A 327 -21.13 2.14 -3.29
N GLY A 328 -20.60 3.03 -2.44
CA GLY A 328 -21.40 4.09 -1.80
C GLY A 328 -22.50 3.62 -0.84
N GLY A 329 -22.59 2.32 -0.56
CA GLY A 329 -23.50 1.77 0.46
C GLY A 329 -22.90 1.80 1.86
N SER A 330 -23.31 0.86 2.70
CA SER A 330 -22.78 0.66 4.05
C SER A 330 -22.23 -0.75 4.26
N TYR A 331 -21.15 -0.87 5.03
CA TYR A 331 -20.67 -2.12 5.59
C TYR A 331 -21.13 -2.22 7.05
N SER A 332 -22.09 -3.10 7.35
CA SER A 332 -22.72 -3.20 8.68
C SER A 332 -23.09 -1.83 9.28
N GLU A 333 -24.01 -1.13 8.62
CA GLU A 333 -24.49 0.23 8.95
C GLU A 333 -23.46 1.37 8.77
N MET A 334 -22.15 1.10 8.84
CA MET A 334 -21.10 2.09 8.60
C MET A 334 -21.08 2.50 7.12
N ALA A 335 -21.48 3.74 6.82
CA ALA A 335 -21.57 4.25 5.46
C ALA A 335 -20.17 4.45 4.84
N HIS A 336 -19.98 4.02 3.60
CA HIS A 336 -18.78 4.30 2.81
C HIS A 336 -18.71 5.79 2.48
N PHE A 337 -17.64 6.47 2.92
CA PHE A 337 -17.48 7.91 2.71
C PHE A 337 -16.29 8.27 1.82
N GLY A 338 -15.21 7.50 1.85
CA GLY A 338 -13.96 7.86 1.18
C GLY A 338 -13.01 6.70 0.98
N VAL A 339 -11.93 6.98 0.26
CA VAL A 339 -10.84 6.05 -0.01
C VAL A 339 -9.48 6.71 0.22
N THR A 340 -8.46 5.89 0.43
CA THR A 340 -7.06 6.29 0.27
C THR A 340 -6.41 5.39 -0.77
N VAL A 341 -5.80 6.02 -1.78
CA VAL A 341 -5.21 5.37 -2.96
C VAL A 341 -3.71 5.60 -2.95
N LEU A 342 -2.96 4.51 -3.12
CA LEU A 342 -1.50 4.49 -3.19
C LEU A 342 -1.07 3.77 -4.47
N GLN A 343 -0.23 4.44 -5.27
CA GLN A 343 0.29 3.90 -6.53
C GLN A 343 1.81 3.87 -6.47
N LEU A 344 2.39 2.68 -6.67
CA LEU A 344 3.83 2.44 -6.64
C LEU A 344 4.41 2.40 -8.06
N GLU A 345 5.66 2.82 -8.20
CA GLU A 345 6.41 2.69 -9.46
C GLU A 345 6.87 1.24 -9.66
N LYS A 346 6.78 0.77 -10.90
CA LYS A 346 7.37 -0.50 -11.34
C LYS A 346 8.61 -0.23 -12.17
N SER A 347 9.68 -0.96 -11.88
CA SER A 347 10.97 -0.91 -12.58
C SER A 347 11.32 -2.29 -13.16
N LEU A 348 12.38 -2.34 -13.96
CA LEU A 348 12.92 -3.60 -14.47
C LEU A 348 13.59 -4.39 -13.31
N PRO A 349 13.64 -5.74 -13.38
CA PRO A 349 14.35 -6.53 -12.38
C PRO A 349 15.84 -6.19 -12.31
N THR A 350 16.47 -6.37 -11.15
CA THR A 350 17.94 -6.27 -11.03
C THR A 350 18.54 -7.66 -11.20
N VAL A 351 19.34 -7.86 -12.25
CA VAL A 351 19.95 -9.15 -12.59
C VAL A 351 21.44 -9.02 -12.90
N THR A 352 22.27 -9.93 -12.39
CA THR A 352 23.69 -10.08 -12.74
C THR A 352 23.93 -11.34 -13.56
N THR A 353 24.98 -11.35 -14.39
CA THR A 353 25.39 -12.54 -15.17
C THR A 353 26.50 -13.26 -14.42
N THR A 354 26.37 -14.58 -14.24
CA THR A 354 27.39 -15.41 -13.58
C THR A 354 28.47 -15.81 -14.59
N ALA A 355 29.73 -15.90 -14.15
CA ALA A 355 30.85 -16.30 -14.99
C ALA A 355 30.61 -17.64 -15.70
N VAL A 356 31.09 -17.75 -16.94
CA VAL A 356 30.93 -18.96 -17.77
C VAL A 356 31.90 -20.05 -17.33
N THR A 357 31.40 -21.27 -17.18
CA THR A 357 32.14 -22.47 -16.74
C THR A 357 31.77 -23.67 -17.63
N ASN A 358 32.43 -24.82 -17.40
CA ASN A 358 32.14 -26.10 -18.07
C ASN A 358 32.01 -25.97 -19.61
N ILE A 359 32.88 -25.14 -20.18
CA ILE A 359 32.97 -24.89 -21.62
C ILE A 359 33.47 -26.17 -22.31
N THR A 360 32.86 -26.49 -23.45
CA THR A 360 33.27 -27.58 -24.34
C THR A 360 33.32 -27.07 -25.78
N THR A 361 33.41 -27.99 -26.75
CA THR A 361 33.33 -27.69 -28.18
C THR A 361 31.93 -27.25 -28.63
N ASN A 362 30.86 -27.62 -27.90
CA ASN A 362 29.48 -27.37 -28.33
C ASN A 362 28.51 -26.93 -27.20
N SER A 363 29.01 -26.78 -25.98
CA SER A 363 28.24 -26.36 -24.80
C SER A 363 29.06 -25.48 -23.85
N ALA A 364 28.36 -24.78 -22.96
CA ALA A 364 28.94 -24.14 -21.78
C ALA A 364 27.85 -23.90 -20.72
N GLU A 365 28.24 -23.73 -19.47
CA GLU A 365 27.34 -23.42 -18.36
C GLU A 365 27.58 -21.99 -17.85
N THR A 366 26.51 -21.33 -17.43
CA THR A 366 26.52 -19.98 -16.86
C THR A 366 25.23 -19.80 -16.06
N GLY A 367 24.73 -18.59 -15.88
CA GLY A 367 23.50 -18.30 -15.19
C GLY A 367 23.44 -16.84 -14.77
N GLY A 368 22.72 -16.56 -13.70
CA GLY A 368 22.66 -15.23 -13.11
C GLY A 368 22.08 -15.25 -11.70
N ASN A 369 22.03 -14.07 -11.10
CA ASN A 369 21.34 -13.84 -9.83
C ASN A 369 20.40 -12.65 -9.99
N ILE A 370 19.14 -12.82 -9.58
CA ILE A 370 18.13 -11.76 -9.57
C ILE A 370 17.97 -11.29 -8.12
N THR A 371 18.37 -10.05 -7.85
CA THR A 371 18.39 -9.46 -6.50
C THR A 371 17.19 -8.57 -6.18
N SER A 372 16.38 -8.21 -7.19
CA SER A 372 15.13 -7.48 -7.01
C SER A 372 14.19 -7.73 -8.20
N GLU A 373 12.89 -7.84 -7.92
CA GLU A 373 11.85 -7.98 -8.96
C GLU A 373 11.34 -6.64 -9.50
N GLY A 374 11.70 -5.50 -8.89
CA GLY A 374 11.31 -4.18 -9.38
C GLY A 374 9.81 -3.85 -9.28
N GLY A 375 9.08 -4.41 -8.30
CA GLY A 375 7.65 -4.11 -8.11
C GLY A 375 6.69 -4.93 -8.99
N GLY A 376 7.15 -6.10 -9.46
CA GLY A 376 6.29 -7.07 -10.13
C GLY A 376 7.02 -8.39 -10.34
N LEU A 377 6.37 -9.50 -10.00
CA LEU A 377 6.90 -10.86 -10.12
C LEU A 377 7.65 -11.12 -11.45
N VAL A 378 8.81 -11.77 -11.35
CA VAL A 378 9.59 -12.21 -12.52
C VAL A 378 8.92 -13.41 -13.17
N THR A 379 8.42 -13.22 -14.40
CA THR A 379 7.66 -14.20 -15.19
C THR A 379 8.52 -15.07 -16.10
N GLU A 380 9.77 -14.68 -16.37
CA GLU A 380 10.72 -15.47 -17.16
C GLU A 380 12.16 -15.04 -16.83
N ARG A 381 13.06 -16.00 -16.61
CA ARG A 381 14.51 -15.77 -16.48
C ARG A 381 15.33 -16.76 -17.30
N GLY A 382 16.60 -16.42 -17.55
CA GLY A 382 17.56 -17.33 -18.20
C GLY A 382 18.80 -16.58 -18.66
N VAL A 383 19.54 -17.15 -19.61
CA VAL A 383 20.62 -16.45 -20.33
C VAL A 383 20.31 -16.36 -21.82
N CYS A 384 20.83 -15.33 -22.48
CA CYS A 384 20.82 -15.17 -23.93
C CYS A 384 22.24 -14.98 -24.46
N TRP A 385 22.54 -15.53 -25.64
CA TRP A 385 23.88 -15.52 -26.23
C TRP A 385 23.87 -15.30 -27.75
N ASN A 386 24.99 -14.77 -28.26
CA ASN A 386 25.24 -14.52 -29.68
C ASN A 386 26.76 -14.40 -29.93
N THR A 387 27.22 -14.43 -31.18
CA THR A 387 28.61 -14.07 -31.53
C THR A 387 28.83 -12.55 -31.59
N SER A 388 27.75 -11.77 -31.62
CA SER A 388 27.77 -10.30 -31.50
C SER A 388 27.58 -9.85 -30.04
N PRO A 389 28.20 -8.74 -29.61
CA PRO A 389 28.00 -8.15 -28.29
C PRO A 389 26.55 -7.81 -27.97
N ASN A 390 26.24 -7.73 -26.68
CA ASN A 390 24.94 -7.39 -26.10
C ASN A 390 23.78 -8.25 -26.65
N PRO A 391 23.82 -9.59 -26.51
CA PRO A 391 22.70 -10.45 -26.84
C PRO A 391 21.43 -10.06 -26.09
N THR A 392 20.29 -10.41 -26.67
CA THR A 392 18.94 -10.13 -26.14
C THR A 392 18.08 -11.40 -26.17
N THR A 393 16.88 -11.36 -25.59
CA THR A 393 15.91 -12.48 -25.69
C THR A 393 15.40 -12.74 -27.12
N GLY A 394 15.76 -11.90 -28.11
CA GLY A 394 15.57 -12.17 -29.54
C GLY A 394 16.66 -13.04 -30.18
N ASN A 395 17.72 -13.40 -29.44
CA ASN A 395 18.79 -14.31 -29.87
C ASN A 395 18.59 -15.73 -29.29
N SER A 396 19.60 -16.58 -29.37
CA SER A 396 19.60 -17.87 -28.66
C SER A 396 19.47 -17.63 -27.16
N ARG A 397 18.58 -18.38 -26.49
CA ARG A 397 18.32 -18.24 -25.05
C ARG A 397 17.87 -19.53 -24.37
N THR A 398 18.06 -19.63 -23.06
CA THR A 398 17.40 -20.62 -22.18
C THR A 398 16.10 -20.05 -21.61
N GLN A 399 15.32 -20.88 -20.89
CA GLN A 399 14.18 -20.45 -20.07
C GLN A 399 14.24 -21.24 -18.75
N ASP A 400 14.79 -20.61 -17.71
CA ASP A 400 15.21 -21.26 -16.45
C ASP A 400 14.29 -20.90 -15.27
N GLY A 401 13.00 -20.72 -15.57
CA GLY A 401 11.91 -20.52 -14.60
C GLY A 401 11.56 -19.05 -14.32
N THR A 402 11.17 -18.80 -13.07
CA THR A 402 10.56 -17.55 -12.58
C THR A 402 11.17 -17.13 -11.24
N GLY A 403 10.85 -15.91 -10.78
CA GLY A 403 11.23 -15.42 -9.46
C GLY A 403 12.72 -15.06 -9.27
N VAL A 404 13.05 -14.65 -8.05
CA VAL A 404 14.37 -14.15 -7.61
C VAL A 404 15.42 -15.24 -7.36
N GLY A 405 16.64 -14.81 -7.05
CA GLY A 405 17.75 -15.65 -6.61
C GLY A 405 18.65 -16.13 -7.74
N GLU A 406 19.57 -17.01 -7.37
CA GLU A 406 20.51 -17.63 -8.31
C GLU A 406 19.83 -18.66 -9.21
N PHE A 407 20.28 -18.73 -10.47
CA PHE A 407 19.90 -19.77 -11.41
C PHE A 407 21.09 -20.15 -12.29
N THR A 408 21.08 -21.39 -12.78
CA THR A 408 22.09 -21.95 -13.68
C THR A 408 21.45 -22.28 -15.02
N SER A 409 22.17 -22.04 -16.11
CA SER A 409 21.72 -22.21 -17.48
C SER A 409 22.74 -23.02 -18.27
N SER A 410 22.26 -24.00 -19.06
CA SER A 410 23.11 -24.80 -19.96
C SER A 410 22.92 -24.33 -21.41
N MET A 411 23.98 -23.74 -21.98
CA MET A 411 24.02 -23.36 -23.39
C MET A 411 24.47 -24.56 -24.22
N THR A 412 23.74 -24.89 -25.26
CA THR A 412 24.00 -26.05 -26.13
C THR A 412 23.87 -25.67 -27.61
N GLY A 413 24.41 -26.50 -28.51
CA GLY A 413 24.41 -26.23 -29.94
C GLY A 413 25.37 -25.10 -30.34
N LEU A 414 26.39 -24.84 -29.52
CA LEU A 414 27.46 -23.91 -29.85
C LEU A 414 28.35 -24.48 -30.96
N THR A 415 29.01 -23.61 -31.72
CA THR A 415 30.04 -24.01 -32.70
C THR A 415 31.40 -24.03 -31.99
N ALA A 416 32.24 -25.01 -32.31
CA ALA A 416 33.62 -25.10 -31.79
C ALA A 416 34.49 -23.93 -32.27
N ASP A 417 35.57 -23.63 -31.55
CA ASP A 417 36.52 -22.54 -31.87
C ASP A 417 35.84 -21.18 -32.14
N THR A 418 34.76 -20.88 -31.41
CA THR A 418 33.91 -19.70 -31.65
C THR A 418 33.75 -18.88 -30.38
N THR A 419 34.00 -17.57 -30.49
CA THR A 419 33.77 -16.60 -29.41
C THR A 419 32.29 -16.21 -29.34
N TYR A 420 31.73 -16.28 -28.13
CA TYR A 420 30.35 -15.92 -27.81
C TYR A 420 30.30 -14.86 -26.71
N HIS A 421 29.29 -13.99 -26.84
CA HIS A 421 28.79 -13.08 -25.82
C HIS A 421 27.57 -13.70 -25.15
N VAL A 422 27.44 -13.53 -23.83
CA VAL A 422 26.32 -14.05 -23.03
C VAL A 422 25.89 -13.07 -21.95
N ARG A 423 24.57 -13.00 -21.70
CA ARG A 423 23.94 -12.18 -20.67
C ARG A 423 22.84 -12.93 -19.97
N ALA A 424 22.78 -12.85 -18.63
CA ALA A 424 21.58 -13.19 -17.89
C ALA A 424 20.45 -12.21 -18.23
N TYR A 425 19.20 -12.67 -18.18
CA TYR A 425 18.01 -11.83 -18.35
C TYR A 425 16.90 -12.23 -17.36
N ALA A 426 16.04 -11.26 -17.06
CA ALA A 426 14.86 -11.45 -16.23
C ALA A 426 13.73 -10.53 -16.73
N THR A 427 12.51 -11.07 -16.84
CA THR A 427 11.34 -10.33 -17.36
C THR A 427 10.27 -10.21 -16.29
N ASN A 428 9.71 -9.02 -16.13
CA ASN A 428 8.54 -8.74 -15.30
C ASN A 428 7.51 -7.89 -16.08
N SER A 429 6.48 -7.37 -15.39
CA SER A 429 5.46 -6.50 -16.02
C SER A 429 5.96 -5.13 -16.52
N ALA A 430 7.17 -4.68 -16.16
CA ALA A 430 7.79 -3.47 -16.68
C ALA A 430 8.68 -3.73 -17.92
N GLY A 431 9.10 -4.98 -18.15
CA GLY A 431 9.90 -5.40 -19.31
C GLY A 431 11.00 -6.40 -18.97
N THR A 432 12.00 -6.52 -19.83
CA THR A 432 13.15 -7.41 -19.66
C THR A 432 14.41 -6.65 -19.27
N ALA A 433 14.96 -6.98 -18.10
CA ALA A 433 16.30 -6.61 -17.68
C ALA A 433 17.34 -7.58 -18.22
N TYR A 434 18.60 -7.11 -18.29
CA TYR A 434 19.75 -7.90 -18.71
C TYR A 434 20.96 -7.58 -17.84
N GLY A 435 21.72 -8.60 -17.48
CA GLY A 435 22.96 -8.47 -16.72
C GLY A 435 24.15 -7.99 -17.56
N GLU A 436 25.34 -8.15 -17.00
CA GLU A 436 26.61 -7.84 -17.67
C GLU A 436 26.82 -8.72 -18.92
N ASP A 437 27.43 -8.15 -19.96
CA ASP A 437 27.85 -8.87 -21.17
C ASP A 437 29.20 -9.52 -20.92
N LEU A 438 29.21 -10.85 -20.81
CA LEU A 438 30.40 -11.66 -20.61
C LEU A 438 30.79 -12.37 -21.90
N THR A 439 32.09 -12.52 -22.13
CA THR A 439 32.63 -13.19 -23.33
C THR A 439 33.36 -14.48 -22.96
N PHE A 440 33.14 -15.54 -23.74
CA PHE A 440 33.89 -16.79 -23.68
C PHE A 440 34.14 -17.33 -25.09
N SER A 441 35.01 -18.33 -25.24
CA SER A 441 35.21 -19.06 -26.50
C SER A 441 35.07 -20.55 -26.25
N THR A 442 34.40 -21.26 -27.14
CA THR A 442 34.29 -22.73 -27.11
C THR A 442 35.64 -23.39 -27.39
N ASP A 443 35.80 -24.62 -26.90
CA ASP A 443 37.01 -25.41 -27.18
C ASP A 443 37.14 -25.71 -28.67
N GLN A 444 38.38 -25.92 -29.12
CA GLN A 444 38.65 -26.41 -30.46
C GLN A 444 38.29 -27.89 -30.60
N GLY A 445 37.70 -28.25 -31.75
CA GLY A 445 37.47 -29.66 -32.09
C GLY A 445 38.79 -30.44 -32.14
N SER A 446 38.85 -31.57 -31.43
CA SER A 446 40.05 -32.40 -31.38
C SER A 446 40.25 -33.19 -32.68
N PHE A 447 41.15 -32.72 -33.54
CA PHE A 447 41.50 -33.42 -34.78
C PHE A 447 42.47 -34.59 -34.52
N TYR A 448 42.00 -35.83 -34.66
CA TYR A 448 42.88 -37.00 -34.61
C TYR A 448 43.47 -37.32 -35.99
N PHE A 449 44.73 -36.94 -36.20
CA PHE A 449 45.48 -37.36 -37.39
C PHE A 449 45.89 -38.83 -37.26
N ILE A 450 45.30 -39.71 -38.07
CA ILE A 450 45.81 -41.07 -38.26
C ILE A 450 46.94 -41.02 -39.30
N PRO A 451 48.22 -41.23 -38.93
CA PRO A 451 49.30 -41.26 -39.90
C PRO A 451 49.18 -42.52 -40.78
N SER A 452 48.72 -42.35 -42.02
CA SER A 452 48.72 -43.45 -42.99
C SER A 452 50.15 -43.90 -43.27
N LYS A 453 50.40 -45.22 -43.29
CA LYS A 453 51.71 -45.79 -43.66
C LYS A 453 52.00 -45.71 -45.18
N THR A 454 51.10 -45.14 -45.98
CA THR A 454 51.12 -45.19 -47.45
C THR A 454 50.94 -43.84 -48.15
N GLY A 455 51.13 -42.72 -47.43
CA GLY A 455 51.24 -41.39 -48.05
C GLY A 455 49.94 -40.66 -48.38
N GLY A 456 48.82 -41.05 -47.77
CA GLY A 456 47.53 -40.36 -47.86
C GLY A 456 46.80 -40.41 -46.52
N GLY A 457 47.10 -39.46 -45.62
CA GLY A 457 46.43 -39.36 -44.32
C GLY A 457 44.99 -38.90 -44.47
N ALA A 458 44.03 -39.68 -43.98
CA ALA A 458 42.65 -39.24 -43.83
C ALA A 458 42.49 -38.53 -42.49
N VAL A 459 41.88 -37.34 -42.51
CA VAL A 459 41.40 -36.67 -41.30
C VAL A 459 40.04 -37.29 -40.95
N ILE A 460 39.92 -37.81 -39.73
CA ILE A 460 38.64 -38.28 -39.19
C ILE A 460 38.18 -37.28 -38.12
N TYR A 461 36.97 -36.78 -38.27
CA TYR A 461 36.29 -35.99 -37.25
C TYR A 461 35.73 -36.96 -36.21
N LEU A 462 35.98 -36.68 -34.93
CA LEU A 462 35.27 -37.30 -33.83
C LEU A 462 34.25 -36.27 -33.33
N GLU A 463 32.99 -36.68 -33.26
CA GLU A 463 31.85 -35.87 -32.77
C GLU A 463 31.87 -35.77 -31.23
#